data_AF-A0A2R6DX46-F1
#
_entry.id   AF-A0A2R6DX46-F1
#
_cell.length_a   1.000
_cell.length_b   1.000
_cell.length_c   1.000
_cell.angle_alpha   90.00
_cell.angle_beta   90.00
_cell.angle_gamma   90.00
#
_symmetry.space_group_name_H-M   'P 1'
#
loop_
_entity.id
_entity.type
_entity.pdbx_description
1 polymer ?
#
loop_
_entity_poly.entity_id
_entity_poly.type
_entity_poly.pdbx_seq_one_letter_code
_entity_poly.pdbx_strand_id
1 'polypeptide(L)'
;MFEATIREGVLCVRRPGTRWLSTGWNGGFSEGPVAYNVSVPEGWPEVDLAVYTRERRREAGFGDPGPTLLTGVALEHARCARLDSVAVFATAGLSNPAPLPMDPTDGDEKGDSSAPGEGSPRSEDDSLPEPGTVNLIVGTDRALDDAALANLVAVAAEAKAATLLAETGFPGTTTDAVVV
;
A
#
# COMPACT_ATOMS: atom_id res chain seq x y z
N MET A 1 -11.63 -8.31 17.93
CA MET A 1 -11.78 -8.44 16.46
C MET A 1 -11.47 -7.08 15.84
N PHE A 2 -10.94 -7.02 14.62
CA PHE A 2 -10.75 -5.76 13.89
C PHE A 2 -12.03 -5.32 13.20
N GLU A 3 -12.45 -4.10 13.50
CA GLU A 3 -13.60 -3.44 12.88
C GLU A 3 -13.11 -2.40 11.88
N ALA A 4 -13.79 -2.29 10.74
CA ALA A 4 -13.45 -1.32 9.71
C ALA A 4 -14.63 -0.40 9.44
N THR A 5 -14.36 0.90 9.35
CA THR A 5 -15.34 1.93 8.98
C THR A 5 -14.73 2.80 7.90
N ILE A 6 -15.48 3.05 6.82
CA ILE A 6 -15.07 3.97 5.75
C ILE A 6 -16.00 5.18 5.81
N ARG A 7 -15.42 6.39 5.84
CA ARG A 7 -16.14 7.66 5.78
C ARG A 7 -15.32 8.67 5.00
N GLU A 8 -15.95 9.42 4.09
CA GLU A 8 -15.31 10.53 3.37
C GLU A 8 -13.94 10.17 2.78
N GLY A 9 -13.77 8.98 2.19
CA GLY A 9 -12.47 8.55 1.64
C GLY A 9 -11.39 8.21 2.68
N VAL A 10 -11.78 7.91 3.92
CA VAL A 10 -10.89 7.45 5.00
C VAL A 10 -11.37 6.11 5.53
N LEU A 11 -10.53 5.08 5.37
CA LEU A 11 -10.68 3.81 6.07
C LEU A 11 -10.06 3.92 7.47
N CYS A 12 -10.85 3.62 8.49
CA CYS A 12 -10.39 3.44 9.87
C CYS A 12 -10.55 1.96 10.26
N VAL A 13 -9.43 1.31 10.57
CA VAL A 13 -9.39 -0.04 11.15
C VAL A 13 -9.16 0.09 12.64
N ARG A 14 -10.07 -0.45 13.45
CA ARG A 14 -10.08 -0.30 14.92
C ARG A 14 -9.91 -1.63 15.64
N ARG A 15 -9.01 -1.65 16.61
CA ARG A 15 -8.87 -2.66 17.69
C ARG A 15 -8.16 -2.02 18.89
N PRO A 16 -8.80 -1.94 20.07
CA PRO A 16 -8.17 -1.38 21.26
C PRO A 16 -6.86 -2.07 21.66
N GLY A 17 -5.91 -1.28 22.20
CA GLY A 17 -4.65 -1.80 22.75
C GLY A 17 -3.78 -2.51 21.70
N THR A 18 -3.72 -2.00 20.47
CA THR A 18 -2.92 -2.60 19.40
C THR A 18 -1.58 -1.88 19.29
N ARG A 19 -0.51 -2.67 19.19
CA ARG A 19 0.83 -2.22 18.80
C ARG A 19 0.91 -2.35 17.29
N TRP A 20 1.36 -1.29 16.63
CA TRP A 20 1.43 -1.21 15.17
C TRP A 20 2.87 -1.01 14.73
N LEU A 21 3.23 -1.57 13.58
CA LEU A 21 4.42 -1.21 12.83
C LEU A 21 4.03 -0.78 11.41
N SER A 22 4.38 0.44 11.03
CA SER A 22 4.05 1.03 9.73
C SER A 22 5.30 1.20 8.86
N THR A 23 5.19 0.86 7.58
CA THR A 23 6.19 1.21 6.55
C THR A 23 5.81 2.45 5.75
N GLY A 24 4.64 3.03 6.00
CA GLY A 24 4.16 4.23 5.31
C GLY A 24 4.91 5.50 5.72
N TRP A 25 4.39 6.64 5.28
CA TRP A 25 4.93 7.94 5.68
C TRP A 25 4.96 8.08 7.21
N ASN A 26 6.06 8.63 7.74
CA ASN A 26 6.33 8.71 9.18
C ASN A 26 6.12 7.37 9.90
N GLY A 27 6.59 6.29 9.27
CA GLY A 27 6.47 4.92 9.76
C GLY A 27 7.25 4.64 11.05
N GLY A 28 7.28 3.37 11.43
CA GLY A 28 7.82 2.91 12.71
C GLY A 28 6.75 2.38 13.65
N PHE A 29 7.14 2.19 14.90
CA PHE A 29 6.29 1.63 15.94
C PHE A 29 5.34 2.68 16.51
N SER A 30 4.11 2.27 16.78
CA SER A 30 3.15 3.08 17.51
C SER A 30 2.19 2.20 18.31
N GLU A 31 1.53 2.78 19.30
CA GLU A 31 0.48 2.10 20.07
C GLU A 31 -0.80 2.91 19.99
N GLY A 32 -1.92 2.23 19.78
CA GLY A 32 -3.20 2.91 19.67
C GLY A 32 -4.34 2.01 19.21
N PRO A 33 -5.58 2.52 19.29
CA PRO A 33 -6.74 1.71 18.96
C PRO A 33 -7.00 1.60 17.46
N VAL A 34 -6.26 2.30 16.60
CA VAL A 34 -6.63 2.49 15.19
C VAL A 34 -5.43 2.54 14.24
N ALA A 35 -5.66 2.13 13.00
CA ALA A 35 -4.82 2.38 11.83
C ALA A 35 -5.69 2.91 10.68
N TYR A 36 -5.11 3.68 9.76
CA TYR A 36 -5.84 4.38 8.71
C TYR A 36 -5.27 4.14 7.32
N ASN A 37 -6.14 4.19 6.30
CA ASN A 37 -5.75 4.33 4.89
C ASN A 37 -6.62 5.45 4.29
N VAL A 38 -5.98 6.50 3.77
CA VAL A 38 -6.64 7.74 3.34
C VAL A 38 -6.48 7.90 1.83
N SER A 39 -7.59 8.11 1.11
CA SER A 39 -7.54 8.43 -0.31
C SER A 39 -6.98 9.84 -0.49
N VAL A 40 -6.05 10.00 -1.43
CA VAL A 40 -5.58 11.30 -1.91
C VAL A 40 -6.14 11.54 -3.31
N PRO A 41 -6.42 12.80 -3.68
CA PRO A 41 -6.84 13.14 -5.04
C PRO A 41 -5.69 12.97 -6.04
N GLU A 42 -6.02 12.95 -7.32
CA GLU A 42 -5.02 12.99 -8.40
C GLU A 42 -4.26 14.32 -8.41
N GLY A 43 -2.99 14.31 -8.83
CA GLY A 43 -2.16 15.51 -8.93
C GLY A 43 -1.90 16.21 -7.59
N TRP A 44 -2.02 15.48 -6.48
CA TRP A 44 -1.99 16.00 -5.12
C TRP A 44 -0.66 16.71 -4.80
N PRO A 45 -0.66 18.04 -4.58
CA PRO A 45 0.57 18.83 -4.44
C PRO A 45 1.03 18.99 -2.98
N GLU A 46 0.38 18.32 -2.04
CA GLU A 46 0.52 18.60 -0.61
C GLU A 46 1.91 18.20 -0.10
N VAL A 47 2.50 19.12 0.66
CA VAL A 47 3.88 18.98 1.15
C VAL A 47 3.90 18.62 2.63
N ASP A 48 2.85 18.96 3.40
CA ASP A 48 2.72 18.61 4.82
C ASP A 48 1.72 17.47 5.05
N LEU A 49 2.24 16.25 4.90
CA LEU A 49 1.49 15.01 5.10
C LEU A 49 0.95 14.85 6.54
N ALA A 50 1.59 15.47 7.53
CA ALA A 50 1.18 15.42 8.93
C ALA A 50 -0.10 16.22 9.17
N VAL A 51 -0.15 17.43 8.60
CA VAL A 51 -1.33 18.30 8.65
C VAL A 51 -2.46 17.65 7.88
N TYR A 52 -2.21 17.24 6.64
CA TYR A 52 -3.22 16.64 5.78
C TYR A 52 -3.88 15.41 6.40
N THR A 53 -3.10 14.41 6.82
CA THR A 53 -3.66 13.18 7.40
C THR A 53 -4.47 13.43 8.66
N ARG A 54 -4.07 14.41 9.48
CA ARG A 54 -4.82 14.81 10.68
C ARG A 54 -6.14 15.47 10.30
N GLU A 55 -6.14 16.39 9.34
CA GLU A 55 -7.36 17.11 8.92
C GLU A 55 -8.35 16.18 8.23
N ARG A 56 -7.89 15.33 7.30
CA ARG A 56 -8.74 14.33 6.62
C ARG A 56 -9.42 13.38 7.60
N ARG A 57 -8.70 12.90 8.61
CA ARG A 57 -9.29 12.07 9.68
C ARG A 57 -10.33 12.85 10.49
N ARG A 58 -10.01 14.09 10.87
CA ARG A 58 -10.94 14.95 11.63
C ARG A 58 -12.23 15.20 10.85
N GLU A 59 -12.13 15.51 9.56
CA GLU A 59 -13.26 15.72 8.65
C GLU A 59 -14.13 14.47 8.53
N ALA A 60 -13.52 13.28 8.46
CA ALA A 60 -14.21 11.99 8.45
C ALA A 60 -14.79 11.59 9.83
N GLY A 61 -14.59 12.41 10.88
CA GLY A 61 -15.08 12.17 12.23
C GLY A 61 -14.24 11.16 13.03
N PHE A 62 -12.97 10.96 12.66
CA PHE A 62 -12.03 10.10 13.37
C PHE A 62 -11.05 10.94 14.19
N GLY A 63 -11.12 10.83 15.52
CA GLY A 63 -10.30 11.61 16.45
C GLY A 63 -9.06 10.90 16.99
N ASP A 64 -9.04 9.57 16.97
CA ASP A 64 -7.93 8.80 17.54
C ASP A 64 -6.69 8.87 16.64
N PRO A 65 -5.48 9.13 17.19
CA PRO A 65 -4.26 9.06 16.42
C PRO A 65 -3.93 7.60 16.08
N GLY A 66 -3.21 7.42 14.98
CA GLY A 66 -2.76 6.11 14.50
C GLY A 66 -1.96 6.23 13.21
N PRO A 67 -1.19 5.19 12.85
CA PRO A 67 -0.47 5.13 11.58
C PRO A 67 -1.46 5.33 10.43
N THR A 68 -1.05 6.12 9.43
CA THR A 68 -1.93 6.53 8.33
C THR A 68 -1.22 6.32 7.01
N LEU A 69 -1.73 5.38 6.24
CA LEU A 69 -1.33 5.17 4.86
C LEU A 69 -2.08 6.14 3.93
N LEU A 70 -1.48 6.42 2.79
CA LEU A 70 -2.03 7.27 1.73
C LEU A 70 -2.17 6.43 0.46
N THR A 71 -3.27 6.56 -0.26
CA THR A 71 -3.54 5.79 -1.48
C THR A 71 -4.24 6.64 -2.52
N GLY A 72 -3.90 6.49 -3.80
CA GLY A 72 -4.68 7.08 -4.90
C GLY A 72 -6.00 6.33 -5.18
N VAL A 73 -6.24 5.21 -4.48
CA VAL A 73 -7.41 4.35 -4.71
C VAL A 73 -8.60 4.83 -3.89
N ALA A 74 -9.75 5.01 -4.54
CA ALA A 74 -11.00 5.28 -3.84
C ALA A 74 -11.33 4.16 -2.83
N LEU A 75 -11.63 4.52 -1.58
CA LEU A 75 -11.80 3.54 -0.50
C LEU A 75 -13.00 2.60 -0.67
N GLU A 76 -13.93 2.86 -1.59
CA GLU A 76 -14.97 1.89 -1.97
C GLU A 76 -14.40 0.59 -2.56
N HIS A 77 -13.18 0.64 -3.10
CA HIS A 77 -12.46 -0.53 -3.57
C HIS A 77 -11.68 -1.25 -2.47
N ALA A 78 -11.71 -0.77 -1.23
CA ALA A 78 -11.09 -1.48 -0.13
C ALA A 78 -11.71 -2.88 0.03
N ARG A 79 -10.87 -3.90 0.19
CA ARG A 79 -11.30 -5.28 0.42
C ARG A 79 -10.75 -5.79 1.73
N CYS A 80 -11.48 -6.71 2.37
CA CYS A 80 -11.06 -7.34 3.61
C CYS A 80 -11.12 -8.87 3.46
N ALA A 81 -10.05 -9.53 3.91
CA ALA A 81 -10.00 -10.97 4.09
C ALA A 81 -9.73 -11.29 5.57
N ARG A 82 -10.27 -12.40 6.05
CA ARG A 82 -10.04 -12.90 7.41
C ARG A 82 -9.74 -14.39 7.37
N LEU A 83 -8.73 -14.81 8.12
CA LEU A 83 -8.38 -16.21 8.32
C LEU A 83 -7.90 -16.38 9.76
N ASP A 84 -8.63 -17.19 10.53
CA ASP A 84 -8.39 -17.42 11.96
C ASP A 84 -8.24 -16.10 12.74
N SER A 85 -7.07 -15.87 13.33
CA SER A 85 -6.76 -14.68 14.12
C SER A 85 -6.41 -13.44 13.28
N VAL A 86 -6.24 -13.56 11.97
CA VAL A 86 -5.68 -12.51 11.10
C VAL A 86 -6.77 -11.87 10.24
N ALA A 87 -6.75 -10.55 10.14
CA ALA A 87 -7.52 -9.75 9.22
C ALA A 87 -6.59 -8.90 8.35
N VAL A 88 -6.85 -8.84 7.05
CA VAL A 88 -6.11 -8.00 6.10
C VAL A 88 -7.08 -7.08 5.39
N PHE A 89 -6.78 -5.79 5.34
CA PHE A 89 -7.49 -4.78 4.57
C PHE A 89 -6.57 -4.28 3.46
N ALA A 90 -7.05 -4.25 2.23
CA ALA A 90 -6.24 -3.91 1.06
C ALA A 90 -6.91 -2.85 0.20
N THR A 91 -6.10 -1.93 -0.33
CA THR A 91 -6.41 -1.16 -1.55
C THR A 91 -5.33 -1.47 -2.58
N ALA A 92 -5.70 -1.57 -3.87
CA ALA A 92 -4.78 -1.92 -4.93
C ALA A 92 -5.02 -1.04 -6.17
N GLY A 93 -4.13 -0.08 -6.39
CA GLY A 93 -4.03 0.70 -7.63
C GLY A 93 -2.76 0.30 -8.36
N LEU A 94 -2.86 -0.01 -9.65
CA LEU A 94 -1.77 -0.61 -10.44
C LEU A 94 -1.21 0.32 -11.53
N SER A 95 -1.71 1.56 -11.59
CA SER A 95 -1.44 2.53 -12.66
C SER A 95 0.02 3.04 -12.71
N ASN A 96 0.84 2.78 -11.69
CA ASN A 96 2.27 3.13 -11.64
C ASN A 96 3.14 1.92 -11.22
N PRO A 97 3.36 0.94 -12.12
CA PRO A 97 4.09 -0.29 -11.79
C PRO A 97 5.57 -0.03 -11.50
N ALA A 98 6.14 -0.76 -10.54
CA ALA A 98 7.57 -0.74 -10.22
C ALA A 98 8.22 -2.09 -10.59
N PRO A 99 8.51 -2.36 -11.88
CA PRO A 99 9.11 -3.62 -12.29
C PRO A 99 10.53 -3.76 -11.73
N LEU A 100 10.89 -4.98 -11.35
CA LEU A 100 12.29 -5.31 -11.07
C LEU A 100 13.03 -5.47 -12.40
N PRO A 101 14.25 -4.91 -12.56
CA PRO A 101 15.09 -5.25 -13.69
C PRO A 101 15.46 -6.73 -13.56
N MET A 102 14.87 -7.57 -14.42
CA MET A 102 15.28 -8.95 -14.59
C MET A 102 16.16 -8.98 -15.83
N ASP A 103 17.43 -9.36 -15.69
CA ASP A 103 18.26 -9.67 -16.85
C ASP A 103 17.58 -10.81 -17.62
N PRO A 104 17.46 -10.72 -18.97
CA PRO A 104 16.86 -11.78 -19.75
C PRO A 104 17.69 -13.05 -19.55
N THR A 105 17.03 -14.14 -19.20
CA THR A 105 17.66 -15.47 -19.10
C THR A 105 18.30 -15.84 -20.43
N ASP A 106 19.62 -16.03 -20.41
CA ASP A 106 20.44 -16.48 -21.54
C ASP A 106 19.86 -17.74 -22.19
N GLY A 107 19.48 -17.62 -23.47
CA GLY A 107 19.03 -18.79 -24.23
C GLY A 107 18.32 -18.48 -25.54
N ASP A 108 18.93 -17.69 -26.42
CA ASP A 108 18.85 -17.92 -27.88
C ASP A 108 19.92 -17.08 -28.60
N GLU A 109 21.02 -17.74 -28.98
CA GLU A 109 22.05 -17.16 -29.82
C GLU A 109 21.52 -17.00 -31.26
N LYS A 110 21.40 -15.75 -31.73
CA LYS A 110 22.05 -15.22 -32.96
C LYS A 110 21.31 -13.99 -33.52
N GLY A 111 22.05 -12.88 -33.65
CA GLY A 111 21.85 -11.94 -34.76
C GLY A 111 21.58 -10.49 -34.36
N ASP A 112 22.59 -9.65 -34.61
CA ASP A 112 22.60 -8.19 -34.66
C ASP A 112 22.35 -7.38 -33.38
N SER A 113 23.46 -6.80 -32.92
CA SER A 113 23.52 -5.59 -32.11
C SER A 113 22.63 -4.49 -32.68
N SER A 114 21.45 -4.34 -32.10
CA SER A 114 20.62 -3.15 -32.23
C SER A 114 20.51 -2.52 -30.84
N ALA A 115 20.90 -1.25 -30.76
CA ALA A 115 20.75 -0.37 -29.61
C ALA A 115 19.29 -0.41 -29.06
N PRO A 116 19.04 0.04 -27.81
CA PRO A 116 17.71 -0.03 -27.21
C PRO A 116 16.70 0.67 -28.11
N GLY A 117 15.79 -0.12 -28.69
CA GLY A 117 14.73 0.36 -29.55
C GLY A 117 13.83 1.32 -28.80
N GLU A 118 13.73 2.53 -29.34
CA GLU A 118 12.75 3.53 -28.99
C GLU A 118 11.33 2.95 -29.10
N GLY A 119 10.50 3.29 -28.11
CA GLY A 119 9.06 3.49 -28.31
C GLY A 119 8.21 2.26 -28.60
N SER A 120 7.71 1.62 -27.54
CA SER A 120 6.29 1.20 -27.58
C SER A 120 5.45 2.42 -27.96
N PRO A 121 4.43 2.33 -28.83
CA PRO A 121 3.65 3.50 -29.23
C PRO A 121 3.06 4.11 -27.96
N ARG A 122 3.59 5.27 -27.57
CA ARG A 122 2.99 6.10 -26.54
C ARG A 122 1.63 6.49 -27.10
N SER A 123 0.59 5.91 -26.51
CA SER A 123 -0.75 6.48 -26.57
C SER A 123 -0.61 7.97 -26.28
N GLU A 124 -1.19 8.82 -27.12
CA GLU A 124 -1.16 10.28 -27.02
C GLU A 124 -2.01 10.77 -25.84
N ASP A 125 -1.65 10.37 -24.63
CA ASP A 125 -2.13 10.95 -23.39
C ASP A 125 -0.90 11.30 -22.54
N ASP A 126 -0.43 12.54 -22.65
CA ASP A 126 0.76 13.08 -22.00
C ASP A 126 0.51 13.37 -20.50
N SER A 127 -0.47 12.70 -19.91
CA SER A 127 -0.71 12.68 -18.46
C SER A 127 0.31 11.76 -17.80
N LEU A 128 0.96 12.23 -16.73
CA LEU A 128 1.72 11.35 -15.83
C LEU A 128 0.83 10.14 -15.46
N PRO A 129 1.37 8.91 -15.41
CA PRO A 129 0.58 7.75 -15.02
C PRO A 129 -0.11 8.04 -13.69
N GLU A 130 -1.42 7.77 -13.59
CA GLU A 130 -2.14 7.91 -12.33
C GLU A 130 -1.35 7.18 -11.23
N PRO A 131 -1.15 7.78 -10.04
CA PRO A 131 -0.43 7.10 -8.97
C PRO A 131 -1.17 5.83 -8.51
N GLY A 132 -0.67 4.67 -8.94
CA GLY A 132 -1.04 3.38 -8.36
C GLY A 132 -0.38 3.19 -7.00
N THR A 133 -1.10 2.62 -6.03
CA THR A 133 -0.57 2.22 -4.72
C THR A 133 -1.27 0.97 -4.23
N VAL A 134 -0.51 -0.03 -3.78
CA VAL A 134 -1.03 -1.21 -3.08
C VAL A 134 -0.69 -1.14 -1.60
N ASN A 135 -1.71 -0.85 -0.79
CA ASN A 135 -1.58 -0.71 0.67
C ASN A 135 -2.25 -1.86 1.40
N LEU A 136 -1.60 -2.36 2.45
CA LEU A 136 -2.15 -3.37 3.35
C LEU A 136 -2.19 -2.86 4.79
N ILE A 137 -3.32 -3.07 5.47
CA ILE A 137 -3.41 -3.05 6.93
C ILE A 137 -3.68 -4.48 7.38
N VAL A 138 -2.70 -5.10 8.02
CA VAL A 138 -2.78 -6.43 8.59
C VAL A 138 -2.99 -6.29 10.09
N GLY A 139 -3.80 -7.15 10.68
CA GLY A 139 -3.99 -7.19 12.11
C GLY A 139 -4.19 -8.61 12.59
N THR A 140 -3.65 -8.92 13.78
CA THR A 140 -3.87 -10.20 14.46
C THR A 140 -4.49 -10.00 15.85
N ASP A 141 -5.28 -10.97 16.32
CA ASP A 141 -5.77 -10.97 17.70
C ASP A 141 -4.73 -11.40 18.73
N ARG A 142 -3.55 -11.85 18.27
CA ARG A 142 -2.39 -12.24 19.10
C ARG A 142 -1.50 -11.04 19.42
N ALA A 143 -0.92 -11.05 20.61
CA ALA A 143 0.11 -10.09 20.97
C ALA A 143 1.42 -10.47 20.26
N LEU A 144 2.00 -9.52 19.53
CA LEU A 144 3.29 -9.66 18.87
C LEU A 144 4.30 -8.72 19.53
N ASP A 145 5.54 -9.17 19.68
CA ASP A 145 6.66 -8.32 20.04
C ASP A 145 7.21 -7.57 18.81
N ASP A 146 8.19 -6.70 19.01
CA ASP A 146 8.72 -5.86 17.93
C ASP A 146 9.39 -6.68 16.82
N ALA A 147 10.03 -7.80 17.17
CA ALA A 147 10.66 -8.69 16.19
C ALA A 147 9.60 -9.44 15.37
N ALA A 148 8.54 -9.90 16.01
CA ALA A 148 7.41 -10.56 15.35
C ALA A 148 6.62 -9.61 14.44
N LEU A 149 6.44 -8.34 14.85
CA LEU A 149 5.85 -7.30 13.99
C LEU A 149 6.74 -7.04 12.76
N ALA A 150 8.06 -6.89 12.95
CA ALA A 150 8.99 -6.71 11.83
C ALA A 150 8.96 -7.90 10.85
N ASN A 151 8.91 -9.13 11.38
CA ASN A 151 8.76 -10.32 10.56
C ASN A 151 7.40 -10.36 9.82
N LEU A 152 6.32 -9.93 10.47
CA LEU A 152 4.99 -9.87 9.85
C LEU A 152 4.94 -8.84 8.70
N VAL A 153 5.62 -7.70 8.82
CA VAL A 153 5.81 -6.75 7.71
C VAL A 153 6.47 -7.44 6.52
N ALA A 154 7.58 -8.16 6.76
CA ALA A 154 8.30 -8.87 5.71
C ALA A 154 7.40 -9.90 4.99
N VAL A 155 6.71 -10.75 5.76
CA VAL A 155 5.78 -11.75 5.21
C VAL A 155 4.65 -11.11 4.42
N ALA A 156 4.05 -10.03 4.93
CA ALA A 156 2.98 -9.32 4.22
C ALA A 156 3.49 -8.67 2.91
N ALA A 157 4.68 -8.08 2.94
CA ALA A 157 5.31 -7.49 1.76
C ALA A 157 5.66 -8.55 0.70
N GLU A 158 6.25 -9.68 1.09
CA GLU A 158 6.58 -10.79 0.20
C GLU A 158 5.33 -11.44 -0.39
N ALA A 159 4.31 -11.71 0.42
CA ALA A 159 3.05 -12.28 -0.05
C ALA A 159 2.35 -11.36 -1.06
N LYS A 160 2.32 -10.05 -0.79
CA LYS A 160 1.82 -9.05 -1.72
C LYS A 160 2.63 -9.04 -3.01
N ALA A 161 3.96 -9.01 -2.92
CA ALA A 161 4.83 -8.96 -4.09
C ALA A 161 4.72 -10.21 -4.96
N ALA A 162 4.67 -11.39 -4.34
CA ALA A 162 4.47 -12.66 -5.05
C ALA A 162 3.11 -12.70 -5.76
N THR A 163 2.05 -12.21 -5.10
CA THR A 163 0.71 -12.12 -5.69
C THR A 163 0.71 -11.17 -6.89
N LEU A 164 1.26 -9.96 -6.74
CA LEU A 164 1.31 -8.98 -7.82
C LEU A 164 2.18 -9.47 -8.99
N LEU A 165 3.33 -10.08 -8.72
CA LEU A 165 4.16 -10.68 -9.77
C LEU A 165 3.39 -11.72 -10.58
N ALA A 166 2.64 -12.60 -9.91
CA ALA A 166 1.87 -13.65 -10.57
C ALA A 166 0.70 -13.09 -11.40
N GLU A 167 0.02 -12.06 -10.91
CA GLU A 167 -1.19 -11.52 -11.54
C GLU A 167 -0.91 -10.41 -12.57
N THR A 168 0.18 -9.66 -12.39
CA THR A 168 0.45 -8.42 -13.14
C THR A 168 1.83 -8.36 -13.77
N GLY A 169 2.74 -9.28 -13.43
CA GLY A 169 4.12 -9.31 -13.93
C GLY A 169 5.08 -8.34 -13.24
N PHE A 170 4.66 -7.66 -12.17
CA PHE A 170 5.51 -6.78 -11.36
C PHE A 170 5.16 -6.88 -9.86
N PRO A 171 6.10 -6.67 -8.92
CA PRO A 171 5.88 -6.97 -7.50
C PRO A 171 5.15 -5.89 -6.71
N GLY A 172 4.84 -4.74 -7.31
CA GLY A 172 4.25 -3.62 -6.59
C GLY A 172 4.30 -2.32 -7.36
N THR A 173 3.92 -1.26 -6.67
CA THR A 173 4.08 0.12 -7.13
C THR A 173 5.15 0.83 -6.31
N THR A 174 5.53 2.03 -6.73
CA THR A 174 6.62 2.79 -6.09
C THR A 174 6.30 3.26 -4.67
N THR A 175 5.03 3.35 -4.29
CA THR A 175 4.57 3.96 -3.03
C THR A 175 3.76 3.02 -2.14
N ASP A 176 3.83 1.73 -2.44
CA ASP A 176 3.25 0.67 -1.64
C ASP A 176 3.63 0.74 -0.15
N ALA A 177 2.67 0.50 0.74
CA ALA A 177 2.92 0.49 2.18
C ALA A 177 2.14 -0.59 2.95
N VAL A 178 2.66 -0.96 4.11
CA VAL A 178 2.07 -1.96 5.01
C VAL A 178 2.01 -1.41 6.43
N VAL A 179 0.89 -1.64 7.11
CA VAL A 179 0.76 -1.54 8.56
C VAL A 179 0.42 -2.92 9.10
N VAL A 180 1.09 -3.36 10.17
CA VAL A 180 0.82 -4.63 10.87
C VAL A 180 0.59 -4.44 12.35
#